data_AF-A0A976LAJ1-F1
#
_entry.id   AF-A0A976LAJ1-F1
#
_cell.length_a   1.000
_cell.length_b   1.000
_cell.length_c   1.000
_cell.angle_alpha   90.00
_cell.angle_beta   90.00
_cell.angle_gamma   90.00
#
_symmetry.space_group_name_H-M   'P 1'
#
loop_
_entity.id
_entity.type
_entity.pdbx_description
1 polymer ?
#
loop_
_entity_poly.entity_id
_entity_poly.type
_entity_poly.pdbx_seq_one_letter_code
_entity_poly.pdbx_strand_id
1 'polypeptide(L)' 'SNTIVDQGTDGFDNNSNNLVDEAAERETSPPYPVPLRGIEIRIRCYEPSSRQVRQVTVRHTFVPH' A
#
# COMPACT_ATOMS: atom_id res chain seq x y z
N SER A 1 30.35 -6.89 -1.76
CA SER A 1 29.20 -6.57 -0.91
C SER A 1 27.98 -6.46 -1.81
N ASN A 2 27.05 -7.43 -1.73
CA ASN A 2 25.82 -7.36 -2.51
C ASN A 2 24.84 -6.46 -1.73
N THR A 3 24.95 -5.16 -1.95
CA THR A 3 23.98 -4.19 -1.47
C THR A 3 22.73 -4.40 -2.32
N ILE A 4 21.65 -4.91 -1.71
CA ILE A 4 20.32 -4.82 -2.28
C ILE A 4 20.04 -3.31 -2.36
N VAL A 5 20.38 -2.71 -3.51
CA VAL A 5 20.08 -1.32 -3.82
C VAL A 5 18.63 -1.32 -4.24
N ASP A 6 17.78 -0.60 -3.50
CA ASP A 6 16.40 -0.31 -3.87
C ASP A 6 16.43 0.70 -5.02
N GLN A 7 16.39 0.21 -6.25
CA GLN A 7 16.47 1.06 -7.45
C GLN A 7 15.16 1.81 -7.68
N GLY A 8 14.05 1.31 -7.12
CA GLY A 8 12.75 1.94 -7.27
C GLY A 8 12.51 3.15 -6.36
N THR A 9 13.45 3.47 -5.46
CA THR A 9 13.28 4.55 -4.47
C THR A 9 14.61 5.20 -4.03
N ASP A 10 15.70 5.06 -4.80
CA ASP A 10 17.01 5.64 -4.46
C ASP A 10 17.18 7.11 -4.91
N GLY A 11 16.21 7.64 -5.67
CA GLY A 11 16.22 9.01 -6.16
C GLY A 11 17.14 9.24 -7.36
N PHE A 12 17.60 8.16 -8.01
CA PHE A 12 18.40 8.21 -9.23
C PHE A 12 17.63 7.67 -10.44
N ASP A 13 18.16 8.00 -11.62
CA ASP A 13 17.80 7.34 -12.88
C ASP A 13 18.88 6.29 -13.13
N ASN A 14 18.58 5.01 -12.86
CA ASN A 14 19.56 3.92 -12.94
C ASN A 14 19.72 3.38 -14.37
N ASN A 15 18.84 3.75 -15.31
CA ASN A 15 18.86 3.24 -16.69
C ASN A 15 19.05 4.33 -17.77
N SER A 16 19.29 5.57 -17.36
CA SER A 16 19.55 6.74 -18.21
C SER A 16 18.44 7.08 -19.20
N ASN A 17 17.17 6.88 -18.79
CA ASN A 17 16.01 7.21 -19.62
C ASN A 17 15.34 8.56 -19.27
N ASN A 18 15.98 9.35 -18.40
CA ASN A 18 15.50 10.62 -17.89
C ASN A 18 14.26 10.53 -16.98
N LEU A 19 13.95 9.35 -16.44
CA LEU A 19 12.91 9.12 -15.44
C LEU A 19 13.58 8.60 -14.16
N VAL A 20 13.35 9.31 -13.05
CA VAL A 20 13.83 8.91 -11.72
C VAL A 20 12.82 7.96 -11.08
N ASP A 21 13.31 6.91 -10.42
CA ASP A 21 12.52 5.94 -9.65
C ASP A 21 11.32 5.36 -10.46
N GLU A 22 11.58 4.97 -11.71
CA GLU A 22 10.52 4.55 -12.62
C GLU A 22 9.97 3.14 -12.29
N ALA A 23 8.84 2.78 -12.90
CA ALA A 23 8.19 1.49 -12.61
C ALA A 23 9.07 0.27 -12.98
N ALA A 24 9.96 0.41 -13.98
CA ALA A 24 10.89 -0.64 -14.38
C ALA A 24 12.05 -0.85 -13.39
N GLU A 25 12.29 0.11 -12.49
CA GLU A 25 13.34 0.05 -11.47
C GLU A 25 12.86 -0.62 -10.17
N ARG A 26 11.55 -0.86 -10.02
CA ARG A 26 11.00 -1.51 -8.83
C ARG A 26 11.26 -3.01 -8.86
N GLU A 27 11.75 -3.56 -7.75
CA GLU A 27 11.94 -5.01 -7.58
C GLU A 27 10.61 -5.76 -7.49
N THR A 28 9.52 -5.04 -7.19
CA THR A 28 8.17 -5.59 -7.09
C THR A 28 7.12 -4.57 -7.52
N SER A 29 5.90 -5.04 -7.71
CA SER A 29 4.75 -4.18 -7.99
C SER A 29 3.79 -4.15 -6.80
N PRO A 30 3.14 -3.00 -6.51
CA PRO A 30 2.06 -2.99 -5.55
C PRO A 30 0.93 -3.90 -6.06
N PRO A 31 0.17 -4.58 -5.18
CA PRO A 31 -0.97 -5.40 -5.56
C PRO A 31 -2.00 -4.65 -6.42
N TYR A 32 -2.06 -3.32 -6.26
CA TYR A 32 -2.86 -2.42 -7.07
C TYR A 32 -1.93 -1.40 -7.74
N PRO A 33 -1.67 -1.50 -9.06
CA PRO A 33 -0.82 -0.56 -9.80
C PRO A 33 -1.54 0.75 -10.16
N VAL A 34 -2.67 1.03 -9.51
CA VAL A 34 -3.48 2.23 -9.69
C VAL A 34 -3.85 2.81 -8.32
N PRO A 35 -4.08 4.13 -8.21
CA PRO A 35 -4.53 4.73 -6.97
C PRO A 35 -5.78 4.03 -6.43
N LEU A 36 -5.78 3.70 -5.14
CA LEU A 36 -6.96 3.16 -4.47
C LEU A 36 -8.07 4.20 -4.47
N ARG A 37 -9.33 3.75 -4.59
CA ARG A 37 -10.50 4.64 -4.55
C ARG A 37 -11.08 4.83 -3.15
N GLY A 38 -10.70 3.97 -2.22
CA GLY A 38 -11.13 4.02 -0.84
C GLY A 38 -10.61 2.83 -0.05
N ILE A 39 -10.95 2.81 1.24
CA ILE A 39 -10.60 1.74 2.16
C ILE A 39 -11.80 1.40 3.05
N GLU A 40 -12.00 0.11 3.32
CA GLU A 40 -12.93 -0.39 4.33
C GLU A 40 -12.15 -1.20 5.36
N ILE A 41 -12.27 -0.83 6.63
CA ILE A 41 -11.66 -1.52 7.76
C ILE A 41 -12.77 -2.14 8.60
N ARG A 42 -12.72 -3.46 8.80
CA ARG A 42 -13.64 -4.19 9.68
C ARG A 42 -12.91 -4.60 10.96
N ILE A 43 -13.25 -3.95 12.05
CA ILE A 43 -12.70 -4.25 13.37
C ILE A 43 -13.69 -5.17 14.08
N ARG A 44 -13.25 -6.37 14.46
CA ARG A 44 -14.03 -7.33 15.23
C ARG A 44 -13.40 -7.51 16.60
N CYS A 45 -14.20 -7.34 17.65
CA CYS A 45 -13.80 -7.56 19.02
C CYS A 45 -14.70 -8.63 19.64
N TYR A 46 -14.10 -9.67 20.21
CA TYR A 46 -14.81 -10.65 21.02
C TYR A 46 -14.73 -10.24 22.49
N GLU A 47 -15.88 -10.02 23.11
CA GLU A 47 -15.99 -9.69 24.53
C GLU A 47 -16.15 -10.98 25.35
N PRO A 48 -15.13 -11.43 26.10
CA PRO A 48 -15.13 -12.77 26.69
C PRO A 48 -16.18 -12.96 27.80
N SER A 49 -16.50 -11.88 28.52
CA SER A 49 -17.46 -11.88 29.63
C SER A 49 -18.89 -12.10 29.14
N SER A 50 -19.28 -11.40 28.07
CA SER A 50 -20.62 -11.49 27.48
C SER A 50 -20.71 -12.58 26.40
N ARG A 51 -19.57 -13.12 25.95
CA ARG A 51 -19.43 -14.03 24.80
C ARG A 51 -20.00 -13.44 23.51
N GLN A 52 -20.02 -12.12 23.39
CA GLN A 52 -20.54 -11.43 22.21
C GLN A 52 -19.40 -10.98 21.30
N VAL A 53 -19.64 -11.00 20.00
CA VAL A 53 -18.76 -10.38 19.00
C VAL A 53 -19.35 -9.03 18.61
N ARG A 54 -18.55 -7.97 18.74
CA ARG A 54 -18.89 -6.64 18.26
C ARG A 54 -18.07 -6.35 17.00
N GLN A 55 -18.70 -5.73 16.00
CA GLN A 55 -18.04 -5.31 14.78
C GLN A 55 -18.26 -3.82 14.53
N VAL A 56 -17.19 -3.12 14.18
CA VAL A 56 -17.24 -1.75 13.67
C VAL A 56 -16.65 -1.72 12.26
N THR A 57 -17.33 -1.02 11.34
CA THR A 57 -16.87 -0.84 9.97
C THR A 57 -16.56 0.63 9.75
N VAL A 58 -15.32 0.93 9.38
CA VAL A 58 -14.87 2.28 9.00
C VAL A 58 -14.70 2.29 7.49
N ARG A 59 -15.34 3.24 6.81
CA ARG A 59 -15.22 3.45 5.37
C ARG A 59 -14.67 4.84 5.10
N HIS A 60 -13.73 4.93 4.18
CA HIS A 60 -13.22 6.20 3.70
C HIS A 60 -13.06 6.16 2.19
N THR A 61 -13.44 7.25 1.52
CA THR A 61 -13.36 7.43 0.07
C THR A 61 -12.26 8.41 -0.26
N PHE A 62 -11.46 8.10 -1.28
CA PHE A 62 -10.41 8.98 -1.79
C PHE A 62 -10.87 9.75 -3.05
N VAL A 63 -12.05 9.42 -3.59
CA VAL A 63 -12.63 10.12 -4.73
C VAL A 63 -13.66 11.16 -4.27
N PRO A 64 -13.67 12.37 -4.86
CA PRO A 64 -14.71 13.36 -4.61
C PRO A 64 -16.10 12.84 -4.98
N HIS A 65 -17.12 13.35 -4.29
CA HIS A 65 -18.53 13.08 -4.57
C HIS A 65 -19.09 13.99 -5.65
#